data_AF-A0A3D5RS59-F1
#
_entry.id   AF-A0A3D5RS59-F1
#
_cell.length_a   1.000
_cell.length_b   1.000
_cell.length_c   1.000
_cell.angle_alpha   90.00
_cell.angle_beta   90.00
_cell.angle_gamma   90.00
#
_symmetry.space_group_name_H-M   'P 1'
#
loop_
_entity.id
_entity.type
_entity.pdbx_description
1 polymer ?
#
loop_
_entity_poly.entity_id
_entity_poly.type
_entity_poly.pdbx_seq_one_letter_code
_entity_poly.pdbx_strand_id
1 'polypeptide(L)' 'AVQAAQSGHPGAPMGLADIAEVLWRDVLKHNPADPNWCDRDRFVLSNGHSSMLLYSVLHLCGYEVSIEDIRQFRQL' A
#
# COMPACT_ATOMS: atom_id res chain seq x y z
N ALA A 1 -9.84 -5.04 -6.09
CA ALA A 1 -9.22 -3.95 -6.86
C ALA A 1 -8.61 -4.44 -8.17
N VAL A 2 -7.48 -5.17 -8.21
CA VAL A 2 -6.87 -5.69 -9.47
C VAL A 2 -7.88 -6.42 -10.37
N GLN A 3 -8.67 -7.34 -9.80
CA GLN A 3 -9.70 -8.07 -10.55
C GLN A 3 -10.80 -7.15 -11.09
N ALA A 4 -11.29 -6.23 -10.26
CA ALA A 4 -12.35 -5.29 -10.62
C ALA A 4 -11.90 -4.32 -11.73
N ALA A 5 -10.63 -3.90 -11.69
CA ALA A 5 -10.00 -3.08 -12.69
C ALA A 5 -9.70 -3.83 -14.00
N GLN A 6 -9.82 -5.17 -14.01
CA GLN A 6 -9.35 -6.05 -15.08
C GLN A 6 -7.89 -5.76 -15.51
N SER A 7 -7.08 -5.24 -14.58
CA SER A 7 -5.74 -4.72 -14.84
C SER A 7 -4.92 -4.67 -13.55
N GLY A 8 -3.65 -5.11 -13.63
CA GLY A 8 -2.71 -5.09 -12.51
C GLY A 8 -2.00 -6.43 -12.30
N HIS A 9 -1.19 -6.52 -11.24
CA HIS A 9 -0.35 -7.68 -10.94
C HIS A 9 -0.72 -8.25 -9.57
N PRO A 10 -1.47 -9.36 -9.49
CA PRO A 10 -1.92 -9.91 -8.20
C PRO A 10 -0.85 -10.77 -7.51
N GLY A 11 0.06 -11.40 -8.27
CA GLY A 11 1.01 -12.38 -7.73
C GLY A 11 1.95 -11.82 -6.66
N ALA A 12 2.66 -10.73 -6.98
CA ALA A 12 3.60 -10.13 -6.05
C ALA A 12 2.93 -9.53 -4.79
N PRO A 13 1.78 -8.83 -4.87
CA PRO A 13 1.02 -8.44 -3.68
C PRO A 13 0.65 -9.61 -2.76
N MET A 14 0.21 -10.75 -3.31
CA MET A 14 -0.13 -11.92 -2.49
C MET A 14 1.12 -12.52 -1.83
N GLY A 15 2.23 -12.65 -2.57
CA GLY A 15 3.47 -13.24 -2.04
C GLY A 15 4.21 -12.37 -1.02
N LEU A 16 3.95 -11.07 -0.99
CA LEU A 16 4.60 -10.11 -0.09
C LEU A 16 3.70 -9.66 1.07
N ALA A 17 2.45 -10.14 1.14
CA ALA A 17 1.46 -9.68 2.11
C ALA A 17 1.93 -9.85 3.56
N ASP A 18 2.45 -11.03 3.92
CA ASP A 18 2.90 -11.33 5.28
C ASP A 18 4.08 -10.44 5.70
N ILE A 19 5.04 -10.23 4.80
CA ILE A 19 6.19 -9.34 5.05
C ILE A 19 5.70 -7.90 5.19
N ALA A 20 4.75 -7.48 4.37
CA ALA A 20 4.22 -6.13 4.42
C ALA A 20 3.44 -5.88 5.73
N GLU A 21 2.72 -6.87 6.25
CA GLU A 21 2.01 -6.76 7.53
C GLU A 21 2.98 -6.51 8.68
N VAL A 22 3.99 -7.38 8.85
CA VAL A 22 4.99 -7.23 9.92
C VAL A 22 5.77 -5.94 9.75
N LEU A 23 6.22 -5.62 8.53
CA LEU A 23 6.99 -4.41 8.27
C LEU A 23 6.19 -3.16 8.64
N TRP A 24 4.99 -3.00 8.10
CA TRP A 24 4.23 -1.76 8.26
C TRP A 24 3.59 -1.63 9.64
N ARG A 25 3.23 -2.73 10.29
CA ARG A 25 2.56 -2.71 11.58
C ARG A 25 3.52 -2.65 12.77
N ASP A 26 4.61 -3.41 12.71
CA ASP A 26 5.43 -3.66 13.90
C ASP A 26 6.81 -2.99 13.82
N VAL A 27 7.36 -2.82 12.61
CA VAL A 27 8.78 -2.43 12.44
C VAL A 27 8.94 -1.00 11.94
N LEU A 28 8.13 -0.58 10.96
CA LEU A 28 8.32 0.69 10.26
C LEU A 28 7.96 1.85 11.18
N LYS A 29 8.89 2.79 11.37
CA LYS A 29 8.62 4.02 12.10
C LYS A 29 7.90 5.01 11.17
N HIS A 30 6.58 5.11 11.30
CA HIS A 30 5.80 6.00 10.43
C HIS A 30 4.60 6.61 11.17
N ASN A 31 4.03 7.67 10.62
CA ASN A 31 2.84 8.33 11.15
C ASN A 31 1.85 8.60 10.00
N PRO A 32 0.75 7.85 9.92
CA PRO A 32 -0.31 8.06 8.93
C PRO A 32 -0.97 9.45 9.03
N ALA A 33 -1.04 10.03 10.24
CA ALA A 33 -1.61 11.36 10.47
C ALA A 33 -0.63 12.52 10.13
N ASP A 34 0.66 12.22 9.98
CA ASP A 34 1.67 13.17 9.49
C ASP A 34 2.63 12.51 8.50
N PRO A 35 2.21 12.34 7.23
CA PRO A 35 3.06 11.78 6.18
C PRO A 35 4.31 12.63 5.89
N ASN A 36 4.33 13.89 6.33
CA ASN A 36 5.43 14.84 6.12
C ASN A 36 6.46 14.83 7.25
N TRP A 37 6.21 14.07 8.33
CA TRP A 37 7.15 13.90 9.44
C TRP A 37 8.56 13.60 8.93
N CYS A 38 9.50 14.51 9.22
CA CYS A 38 10.85 14.45 8.64
C CYS A 38 11.61 13.17 9.02
N ASP A 39 11.44 12.68 10.24
CA ASP A 39 12.22 11.60 10.87
C ASP A 39 11.51 10.23 10.83
N ARG A 40 10.49 10.07 9.98
CA ARG A 40 9.89 8.76 9.67
C ARG A 40 10.86 7.88 8.88
N ASP A 41 10.69 6.57 8.92
CA ASP A 41 11.35 5.68 7.98
C ASP A 41 10.83 5.89 6.54
N ARG A 42 11.68 5.60 5.55
CA ARG A 42 11.33 5.74 4.13
C ARG A 42 11.12 4.37 3.52
N PHE A 43 9.88 4.07 3.16
CA PHE A 43 9.53 2.88 2.40
C PHE A 43 9.51 3.19 0.90
N VAL A 44 10.14 2.33 0.09
CA VAL A 44 10.13 2.41 -1.38
C VAL A 44 9.79 1.05 -1.96
N LEU A 45 8.68 0.97 -2.71
CA LEU A 45 8.31 -0.23 -3.46
C LEU A 45 8.98 -0.22 -4.83
N SER A 46 10.21 -0.75 -4.92
CA SER A 46 10.99 -0.78 -6.17
C SER A 46 10.27 -1.52 -7.30
N ASN A 47 9.59 -2.63 -6.99
CA ASN A 47 8.75 -3.38 -7.92
C ASN A 47 7.35 -2.74 -8.06
N GLY A 48 7.30 -1.50 -8.53
CA GLY A 48 6.09 -0.65 -8.57
C GLY A 48 4.88 -1.22 -9.34
N HIS A 49 5.07 -2.26 -10.15
CA HIS A 49 3.98 -3.03 -10.74
C HIS A 49 3.05 -3.69 -9.70
N SER A 50 3.55 -3.90 -8.47
CA SER A 50 2.84 -4.41 -7.30
C SER A 50 2.12 -3.31 -6.52
N SER A 51 1.80 -2.19 -7.16
CA SER A 51 1.22 -1.00 -6.52
C SER A 51 -0.02 -1.28 -5.67
N MET A 52 -0.79 -2.33 -5.99
CA MET A 52 -1.94 -2.70 -5.19
C MET A 52 -1.59 -3.08 -3.75
N LEU A 53 -0.42 -3.69 -3.52
CA LEU A 53 0.08 -3.97 -2.18
C LEU A 53 0.26 -2.66 -1.41
N LEU A 54 0.93 -1.68 -2.02
CA LEU A 54 1.21 -0.38 -1.41
C LEU A 54 -0.08 0.35 -1.03
N TYR A 55 -1.05 0.46 -1.94
CA TYR A 55 -2.30 1.15 -1.64
C TYR A 55 -3.10 0.42 -0.55
N SER A 56 -3.05 -0.92 -0.52
CA SER A 56 -3.71 -1.70 0.52
C SER A 56 -3.12 -1.43 1.90
N VAL A 57 -1.78 -1.44 2.04
CA VAL A 57 -1.14 -1.16 3.34
C VAL A 57 -1.31 0.29 3.76
N LEU A 58 -1.26 1.25 2.82
CA LEU A 58 -1.52 2.66 3.13
C LEU A 58 -2.94 2.85 3.68
N HIS A 59 -3.95 2.26 3.05
CA HIS A 59 -5.33 2.28 3.53
C HIS A 59 -5.46 1.66 4.91
N LEU A 60 -4.92 0.46 5.10
CA LEU A 60 -5.03 -0.28 6.38
C LEU A 60 -4.29 0.42 7.53
N CYS A 61 -3.20 1.14 7.24
CA CYS A 61 -2.49 1.93 8.23
C CYS A 61 -3.17 3.27 8.53
N GLY A 62 -4.19 3.69 7.77
CA GLY A 62 -4.91 4.94 8.00
C GLY A 62 -4.30 6.17 7.31
N TYR A 63 -3.51 5.97 6.25
CA TYR A 63 -3.18 7.08 5.34
C TYR A 63 -4.43 7.52 4.58
N GLU A 64 -4.34 8.67 3.92
CA GLU A 64 -5.38 9.22 3.04
C GLU A 64 -5.49 8.43 1.72
N VAL A 65 -5.80 7.14 1.84
CA VAL A 65 -6.19 6.23 0.76
C VAL A 65 -7.46 5.55 1.24
N SER A 66 -8.60 5.95 0.69
CA SER A 66 -9.90 5.42 1.07
C SER A 66 -10.17 4.05 0.43
N ILE A 67 -11.20 3.37 0.95
CA ILE A 67 -11.67 2.14 0.30
C ILE A 67 -12.22 2.40 -1.11
N GLU A 68 -12.71 3.62 -1.38
CA GLU A 68 -13.19 4.01 -2.70
C GLU A 68 -12.03 4.18 -3.68
N ASP A 69 -10.92 4.79 -3.25
CA ASP A 69 -9.69 4.88 -4.07
C ASP A 69 -9.18 3.49 -4.49
N ILE A 70 -9.26 2.52 -3.58
CA ILE A 70 -8.91 1.12 -3.87
C ILE A 70 -9.88 0.50 -4.90
N ARG A 71 -11.17 0.82 -4.84
CA ARG A 71 -12.16 0.34 -5.81
C ARG A 71 -11.94 0.96 -7.19
N GLN A 72 -11.53 2.22 -7.25
CA GLN A 72 -11.19 2.96 -8.47
C GLN A 72 -9.77 2.68 -8.99
N PHE A 73 -9.14 1.59 -8.55
CA PHE A 73 -7.79 1.24 -8.99
C PHE A 73 -7.68 1.19 -10.53
N ARG A 74 -6.81 2.04 -11.09
CA ARG A 74 -6.58 2.18 -12.55
C ARG A 74 -7.82 2.61 -13.35
N GLN A 75 -8.78 3.29 -12.74
CA GLN A 75 -9.94 3.87 -13.39
C GLN A 75 -9.85 5.41 -13.40
N LEU A 76 -10.58 6.06 -14.31
CA LEU A 76 -10.68 7.52 -14.46
C LEU A 76 -12.01 8.05 -13.94
#